data_AF-A0A285V9Q2-F1
#
_entry.id   AF-A0A285V9Q2-F1
#
_cell.length_a   1.000
_cell.length_b   1.000
_cell.length_c   1.000
_cell.angle_alpha   90.00
_cell.angle_beta   90.00
_cell.angle_gamma   90.00
#
_symmetry.space_group_name_H-M   'P 1'
#
loop_
_entity.id
_entity.type
_entity.pdbx_description
1 polymer ?
#
loop_
_entity_poly.entity_id
_entity_poly.type
_entity_poly.pdbx_seq_one_letter_code
_entity_poly.pdbx_strand_id
1 'polypeptide(L)'
;MSSLPSPESELPDDVEAGADDGEGATITPYRDGPLIVRGDFRLLDQDGAEIDPGRRTIALCRCGKSGIKPFCDGTHKRAGFSAPSAPSRPRPAAQLRQEPRVRD
;
A
#
# COMPACT_ATOMS: atom_id res chain seq x y z
N MET A 1 -5.34 -6.56 58.41
CA MET A 1 -6.76 -6.70 58.06
C MET A 1 -7.10 -5.49 57.20
N SER A 2 -7.43 -5.56 55.93
CA SER A 2 -7.65 -6.66 54.98
C SER A 2 -7.46 -5.98 53.62
N SER A 3 -6.68 -6.59 52.73
CA SER A 3 -7.20 -7.26 51.53
C SER A 3 -7.79 -6.31 50.50
N LEU A 4 -7.48 -6.30 49.22
CA LEU A 4 -6.56 -6.96 48.29
C LEU A 4 -6.65 -6.07 47.01
N PRO A 5 -5.72 -6.17 46.04
CA PRO A 5 -5.73 -5.39 44.81
C PRO A 5 -6.58 -6.02 43.67
N SER A 6 -6.88 -5.17 42.68
CA SER A 6 -7.32 -5.41 41.28
C SER A 6 -8.71 -6.00 41.02
N PRO A 7 -9.30 -5.62 39.88
CA PRO A 7 -9.37 -6.61 38.79
C PRO A 7 -8.70 -6.14 37.49
N GLU A 8 -7.82 -7.00 36.97
CA GLU A 8 -7.45 -7.12 35.56
C GLU A 8 -8.56 -7.90 34.85
N SER A 9 -8.84 -7.59 33.58
CA SER A 9 -9.14 -8.52 32.47
C SER A 9 -9.81 -7.76 31.32
N GLU A 10 -9.07 -7.51 30.24
CA GLU A 10 -9.13 -8.29 28.98
C GLU A 10 -10.11 -7.66 27.98
N LEU A 11 -9.59 -6.81 27.10
CA LEU A 11 -10.15 -6.65 25.78
C LEU A 11 -9.36 -7.58 24.85
N PRO A 12 -9.98 -8.63 24.28
CA PRO A 12 -9.40 -9.41 23.20
C PRO A 12 -9.75 -8.79 21.83
N ASP A 13 -9.43 -9.53 20.78
CA ASP A 13 -9.57 -9.23 19.35
C ASP A 13 -8.39 -8.45 18.76
N ASP A 14 -7.24 -9.11 18.80
CA ASP A 14 -6.46 -9.43 17.59
C ASP A 14 -6.72 -8.52 16.39
N VAL A 15 -6.09 -7.35 16.40
CA VAL A 15 -5.55 -6.81 15.15
C VAL A 15 -4.06 -7.06 15.15
N GLU A 16 -3.71 -8.35 15.12
CA GLU A 16 -2.53 -8.79 14.40
C GLU A 16 -2.71 -8.31 12.96
N ALA A 17 -2.32 -7.06 12.71
CA ALA A 17 -2.02 -6.55 11.39
C ALA A 17 -0.86 -7.42 10.92
N GLY A 18 -1.21 -8.54 10.28
CA GLY A 18 -0.31 -9.63 9.94
C GLY A 18 1.03 -9.06 9.52
N ALA A 19 2.05 -9.43 10.29
CA ALA A 19 3.43 -9.14 9.96
C ALA A 19 3.65 -9.63 8.53
N ASP A 20 3.77 -8.68 7.60
CA ASP A 20 4.30 -8.98 6.29
C ASP A 20 5.79 -9.20 6.51
N ASP A 21 6.18 -10.46 6.71
CA ASP A 21 7.58 -10.93 6.76
C ASP A 21 8.24 -10.81 5.35
N GLY A 22 8.07 -9.66 4.72
CA GLY A 22 8.65 -9.27 3.44
C GLY A 22 9.44 -7.99 3.64
N GLU A 23 10.78 -8.08 3.55
CA GLU A 23 11.75 -6.99 3.68
C GLU A 23 11.63 -5.96 2.52
N GLY A 24 10.49 -5.26 2.42
CA GLY A 24 10.31 -4.20 1.44
C GLY A 24 8.88 -3.76 1.17
N ALA A 25 8.73 -2.93 0.14
CA ALA A 25 7.45 -2.37 -0.27
C ALA A 25 6.81 -3.18 -1.41
N THR A 26 5.51 -3.42 -1.31
CA THR A 26 4.69 -3.90 -2.44
C THR A 26 3.96 -2.73 -3.09
N ILE A 27 3.95 -2.69 -4.43
CA ILE A 27 3.21 -1.68 -5.21
C ILE A 27 2.20 -2.41 -6.10
N THR A 28 0.91 -2.19 -5.84
CA THR A 28 -0.20 -2.81 -6.56
C THR A 28 -0.99 -1.77 -7.37
N PRO A 29 -0.96 -1.80 -8.71
CA PRO A 29 -1.86 -0.99 -9.52
C PRO A 29 -3.30 -1.52 -9.44
N TYR A 30 -4.24 -0.69 -9.02
CA TYR A 30 -5.66 -1.06 -9.03
C TYR A 30 -6.27 -0.73 -10.38
N ARG A 31 -7.08 -1.65 -10.94
CA ARG A 31 -7.87 -1.39 -12.16
C ARG A 31 -8.65 -0.09 -11.98
N ASP A 32 -8.53 0.80 -12.97
CA ASP A 32 -9.22 2.10 -13.01
C ASP A 32 -8.95 2.99 -11.78
N GLY A 33 -7.88 2.70 -11.04
CA GLY A 33 -7.62 3.27 -9.73
C GLY A 33 -6.14 3.59 -9.45
N PRO A 34 -5.80 3.87 -8.18
CA PRO A 34 -4.47 4.31 -7.77
C PRO A 34 -3.42 3.19 -7.81
N LEU A 35 -2.17 3.56 -7.50
CA LEU A 35 -1.15 2.61 -7.07
C LEU A 35 -1.22 2.49 -5.54
N ILE A 36 -1.45 1.28 -5.02
CA ILE A 36 -1.42 1.02 -3.57
C ILE A 36 -0.01 0.59 -3.19
N VAL A 37 0.62 1.32 -2.28
CA VAL A 37 1.92 0.98 -1.70
C VAL A 37 1.68 0.42 -0.30
N ARG A 38 2.27 -0.72 0.04
CA ARG A 38 2.26 -1.32 1.39
C ARG A 38 3.66 -1.74 1.79
N GLY A 39 3.94 -1.79 3.08
CA GLY A 39 5.22 -2.27 3.64
C GLY A 39 6.14 -1.13 4.04
N ASP A 40 7.44 -1.42 4.12
CA ASP A 40 8.46 -0.43 4.45
C ASP A 40 8.93 0.32 3.20
N PHE A 41 8.68 1.63 3.16
CA PHE A 41 9.05 2.50 2.05
C PHE A 41 9.36 3.92 2.52
N ARG A 42 10.21 4.60 1.76
CA ARG A 42 10.43 6.04 1.85
C ARG A 42 9.83 6.72 0.63
N LEU A 43 9.12 7.81 0.85
CA LEU A 43 8.58 8.64 -0.21
C LEU A 43 9.39 9.94 -0.26
N LEU A 44 10.07 10.17 -1.38
CA LEU A 44 10.92 11.35 -1.59
C LEU A 44 10.40 12.16 -2.78
N ASP A 45 10.60 13.47 -2.75
CA ASP A 45 10.47 14.30 -3.95
C ASP A 45 11.75 14.26 -4.82
N GLN A 46 11.76 15.01 -5.93
CA GLN A 46 12.91 15.05 -6.85
C GLN A 46 14.17 15.70 -6.24
N ASP A 47 14.01 16.50 -5.20
CA ASP A 47 15.10 17.18 -4.50
C ASP A 47 15.64 16.33 -3.34
N GLY A 48 15.03 15.17 -3.10
CA GLY A 48 15.39 14.21 -2.06
C GLY A 48 14.74 14.51 -0.70
N ALA A 49 13.83 15.48 -0.61
CA ALA A 49 13.11 15.77 0.62
C ALA A 49 12.07 14.68 0.91
N GLU A 50 11.95 14.31 2.18
CA GLU A 50 11.03 13.25 2.61
C GLU A 50 9.59 13.77 2.70
N ILE A 51 8.67 13.05 2.08
CA ILE A 51 7.24 13.30 2.15
C ILE A 51 6.66 12.31 3.15
N ASP A 52 6.11 12.82 4.26
CA ASP A 52 5.44 11.99 5.27
C ASP A 52 4.20 11.29 4.66
N PRO A 53 4.19 9.94 4.56
CA PRO A 53 3.03 9.22 4.05
C PRO A 53 1.89 9.09 5.07
N GLY A 54 2.14 9.40 6.34
CA GLY A 54 1.20 9.30 7.47
C GLY A 54 0.83 7.87 7.89
N ARG A 55 1.20 6.85 7.10
CA ARG A 55 0.87 5.43 7.33
C ARG A 55 1.70 4.51 6.44
N ARG A 56 1.82 3.25 6.85
CA ARG A 56 2.50 2.16 6.10
C ARG A 56 1.75 1.66 4.87
N THR A 57 0.58 2.21 4.56
CA THR A 57 -0.18 1.88 3.36
C THR A 57 -0.76 3.14 2.75
N ILE A 58 -0.33 3.51 1.55
CA ILE A 58 -0.79 4.72 0.88
C ILE A 58 -1.34 4.42 -0.51
N ALA A 59 -2.09 5.38 -1.06
CA ALA A 59 -2.60 5.35 -2.41
C ALA A 59 -1.97 6.51 -3.20
N LEU A 60 -1.16 6.21 -4.21
CA LEU A 60 -0.56 7.21 -5.09
C LEU A 60 -1.44 7.42 -6.33
N CYS A 61 -1.52 8.67 -6.77
CA CYS A 61 -2.32 9.08 -7.91
C CYS A 61 -1.73 8.52 -9.22
N ARG A 62 -2.53 7.70 -9.90
CA ARG A 62 -2.22 7.17 -11.24
C ARG A 62 -2.93 7.91 -12.38
N CYS A 63 -4.05 8.55 -12.09
CA CYS A 63 -4.91 9.20 -13.09
C CYS A 63 -4.48 10.62 -13.50
N GLY A 64 -3.53 11.23 -12.76
CA GLY A 64 -3.08 12.61 -12.99
C GLY A 64 -4.04 13.72 -12.52
N LYS A 65 -5.24 13.39 -12.02
CA LYS A 65 -6.29 14.37 -11.68
C LYS A 65 -6.48 14.66 -10.19
N SER A 66 -5.75 13.99 -9.29
CA SER A 66 -5.84 14.24 -7.84
C SER A 66 -5.55 15.70 -7.48
N GLY A 67 -6.27 16.26 -6.51
CA GLY A 67 -6.00 17.58 -5.92
C GLY A 67 -4.88 17.58 -4.87
N ILE A 68 -4.50 16.41 -4.35
CA ILE A 68 -3.50 16.24 -3.28
C ILE A 68 -2.31 15.39 -3.73
N LYS A 69 -1.83 15.63 -4.96
CA LYS A 69 -0.68 14.89 -5.50
C LYS A 69 0.52 14.95 -4.52
N PRO A 70 1.29 13.86 -4.38
CA PRO A 70 1.26 12.63 -5.18
C PRO A 70 0.18 11.61 -4.75
N PHE A 71 -0.62 11.90 -3.72
CA PHE A 71 -1.63 11.00 -3.19
C PHE A 71 -2.91 10.96 -4.02
N CYS A 72 -3.67 9.88 -3.88
CA CYS A 72 -5.00 9.70 -4.47
C CYS A 72 -6.10 10.20 -3.53
N ASP A 73 -7.00 11.05 -4.03
CA ASP A 73 -8.20 11.57 -3.35
C ASP A 73 -9.52 10.96 -3.87
N GLY A 74 -9.44 9.91 -4.69
CA GLY A 74 -10.61 9.32 -5.33
C GLY A 74 -11.10 10.03 -6.60
N THR A 75 -10.46 11.12 -7.03
CA THR A 75 -10.85 11.86 -8.25
C THR A 75 -10.81 10.99 -9.52
N HIS A 76 -10.04 9.89 -9.53
CA HIS A 76 -10.01 8.92 -10.63
C HIS A 76 -11.40 8.40 -11.02
N LYS A 77 -12.32 8.24 -10.06
CA LYS A 77 -13.69 7.76 -10.33
C LYS A 77 -14.49 8.77 -11.16
N ARG A 78 -14.47 10.03 -10.72
CA ARG A 78 -15.20 11.13 -11.38
C ARG A 78 -14.54 11.54 -12.70
N ALA A 79 -13.22 11.37 -12.81
CA ALA A 79 -12.46 11.65 -14.03
C ALA A 79 -12.60 10.54 -15.10
N GLY A 80 -13.30 9.44 -14.81
CA GLY A 80 -13.45 8.33 -15.76
C GLY A 80 -12.13 7.66 -16.12
N PHE A 81 -11.18 7.61 -15.19
CA PHE A 81 -9.88 6.99 -15.45
C PHE A 81 -10.06 5.50 -15.74
N SER A 82 -9.60 5.05 -16.91
CA SER A 82 -9.61 3.64 -17.28
C SER A 82 -8.21 3.16 -17.61
N ALA A 83 -7.76 2.14 -16.88
CA ALA A 83 -6.49 1.49 -17.14
C ALA A 83 -6.42 0.13 -16.45
N PRO A 84 -5.82 -0.90 -17.11
CA PRO A 84 -5.61 -2.20 -16.48
C PRO A 84 -4.68 -2.10 -15.26
N SER A 85 -4.74 -3.13 -14.41
CA SER A 85 -3.81 -3.33 -13.28
C SER A 85 -2.46 -3.91 -13.71
N ALA A 86 -2.41 -4.56 -14.87
CA ALA A 86 -1.20 -5.11 -15.49
C ALA A 86 -0.84 -4.34 -16.77
N PRO A 87 0.42 -4.41 -17.25
CA PRO A 87 0.80 -3.86 -18.54
C PRO A 87 -0.07 -4.42 -19.69
N SER A 88 -0.56 -3.54 -20.56
CA SER A 88 -1.31 -3.93 -21.77
C SER A 88 -0.42 -4.35 -22.93
N ARG A 89 0.88 -4.04 -22.84
CA ARG A 89 1.92 -4.43 -23.79
C ARG A 89 3.18 -4.82 -23.01
N PRO A 90 4.02 -5.73 -23.54
CA PRO A 90 5.30 -6.06 -22.93
C PRO A 90 6.16 -4.81 -22.76
N ARG A 91 6.80 -4.66 -21.60
CA ARG A 91 7.90 -3.69 -21.48
C ARG A 91 9.09 -4.28 -22.25
N PRO A 92 9.68 -3.56 -23.23
CA PRO A 92 10.76 -4.10 -24.06
C PRO A 92 11.94 -4.70 -23.27
N ALA A 93 12.13 -4.27 -22.02
CA ALA A 93 13.22 -4.70 -21.14
C ALA A 93 12.80 -5.56 -19.93
N ALA A 94 11.54 -6.03 -19.80
CA ALA A 94 11.12 -6.76 -18.61
C ALA A 94 10.41 -8.08 -18.93
N GLN A 95 11.12 -9.19 -18.73
CA GLN A 95 10.46 -10.45 -18.38
C GLN A 95 9.83 -10.25 -17.00
N LEU A 96 8.49 -10.23 -16.94
CA LEU A 96 7.79 -10.32 -15.67
C LEU A 96 8.20 -11.65 -15.03
N ARG A 97 8.85 -11.63 -13.87
CA ARG A 97 9.18 -12.86 -13.12
C ARG A 97 7.88 -13.60 -12.83
N GLN A 98 7.55 -14.59 -13.66
CA GLN A 98 6.50 -15.56 -13.44
C GLN A 98 7.17 -16.85 -13.00
N GLU A 99 7.26 -17.09 -11.70
CA GLU A 99 7.50 -18.44 -11.20
C GLU A 99 6.27 -18.87 -10.40
N PRO A 100 5.53 -19.91 -10.84
CA PRO A 100 4.61 -20.60 -9.95
C PRO A 100 5.44 -21.35 -8.92
N ARG A 101 5.28 -21.00 -7.65
CA ARG A 101 5.88 -21.73 -6.52
C ARG A 101 5.23 -23.11 -6.43
N VAL A 102 5.71 -24.07 -7.21
CA VAL A 102 5.39 -25.49 -7.04
C VAL A 102 6.21 -25.97 -5.85
N ARG A 103 5.52 -26.41 -4.79
CA ARG A 103 6.11 -27.10 -3.65
C ARG A 103 6.12 -28.59 -3.99
N ASP A 104 7.30 -29.19 -4.05
CA ASP A 104 7.52 -30.64 -3.85
C ASP A 104 8.31 -30.81 -2.54
#